data_AF-A0A6A2FIA7-F1
#
_entry.id   AF-A0A6A2FIA7-F1
#
_cell.length_a   1.000
_cell.length_b   1.000
_cell.length_c   1.000
_cell.angle_alpha   90.00
_cell.angle_beta   90.00
_cell.angle_gamma   90.00
#
_symmetry.space_group_name_H-M   'P 1'
#
loop_
_entity.id
_entity.type
_entity.pdbx_description
1 polymer ?
#
loop_
_entity_poly.entity_id
_entity_poly.type
_entity_poly.pdbx_seq_one_letter_code
_entity_poly.pdbx_strand_id
1 'polypeptide(L)'
;MSAEIVKVLDYQLSHGLEFEKKYIDSTINKIFKVELSMVKREIKNIEGKLSEFENYYKMSSDTFYEKFNEGKMGDDRGYIKWFAYKDTYNKLMESLMEIEKIVHA
;
A
#
# COMPACT_ATOMS: atom_id res chain seq x y z
N MET A 1 8.55 11.55 5.64
CA MET A 1 9.79 11.94 6.34
C MET A 1 9.87 13.45 6.41
N SER A 2 10.39 14.04 7.49
CA SER A 2 10.64 15.49 7.51
C SER A 2 11.73 15.85 6.50
N ALA A 3 11.60 16.99 5.82
CA ALA A 3 12.53 17.42 4.79
C ALA A 3 13.98 17.57 5.30
N GLU A 4 14.15 17.79 6.61
CA GLU A 4 15.46 17.90 7.26
C GLU A 4 16.18 16.55 7.37
N ILE A 5 15.46 15.47 7.69
CA ILE A 5 16.06 14.13 7.80
C ILE A 5 16.57 13.66 6.43
N VAL A 6 15.82 13.94 5.36
CA VAL A 6 16.23 13.58 3.99
C VAL A 6 17.53 14.29 3.61
N LYS A 7 17.66 15.59 3.92
CA LYS A 7 18.90 16.35 3.65
C LYS A 7 20.10 15.81 4.43
N VAL A 8 19.90 15.44 5.69
CA VAL A 8 20.97 14.86 6.52
C VAL A 8 21.41 13.50 5.96
N LEU A 9 20.46 12.65 5.58
CA LEU A 9 20.74 11.35 4.96
C LEU A 9 21.51 11.52 3.64
N ASP A 10 21.07 12.43 2.78
CA ASP A 10 21.73 12.70 1.48
C ASP A 10 23.17 13.20 1.66
N TYR A 11 23.38 14.11 2.62
CA TYR A 11 24.71 14.59 2.98
C TYR A 11 25.61 13.47 3.49
N GLN A 12 25.11 12.62 4.39
CA GLN A 12 25.83 11.48 4.97
C GLN A 12 26.14 10.40 3.92
N LEU A 13 25.21 10.11 3.00
CA LEU A 13 25.45 9.18 1.90
C LEU A 13 26.51 9.71 0.91
N SER A 14 26.58 11.03 0.73
CA SER A 14 27.58 11.66 -0.13
C SER A 14 28.96 11.75 0.52
N HIS A 15 29.04 12.19 1.79
CA HIS A 15 30.29 12.59 2.45
C HIS A 15 30.73 11.69 3.61
N GLY A 16 29.87 10.78 4.07
CA GLY A 16 30.14 9.89 5.20
C GLY A 16 31.16 8.80 4.89
N LEU A 17 31.61 8.11 5.94
CA LEU A 17 32.55 7.00 5.82
C LEU A 17 31.87 5.77 5.20
N GLU A 18 32.63 4.92 4.52
CA GLU A 18 32.07 3.77 3.80
C GLU A 18 31.25 2.83 4.70
N PHE A 19 31.67 2.64 5.96
CA PHE A 19 30.91 1.84 6.92
C PHE A 19 29.57 2.49 7.31
N GLU A 20 29.51 3.83 7.39
CA GLU A 20 28.29 4.58 7.71
C GLU A 20 27.30 4.47 6.56
N LYS A 21 27.77 4.61 5.31
CA LYS A 21 26.96 4.41 4.10
C LYS A 21 26.35 3.02 4.07
N LYS A 22 27.16 1.97 4.26
CA LYS A 22 26.70 0.58 4.30
C LYS A 22 25.69 0.33 5.43
N TYR A 23 25.91 0.95 6.59
CA TYR A 23 24.99 0.84 7.72
C TYR A 23 23.64 1.49 7.40
N ILE A 24 23.65 2.73 6.88
CA ILE A 24 22.47 3.48 6.44
C ILE A 24 21.71 2.68 5.39
N ASP A 25 22.38 2.21 4.33
CA ASP A 25 21.77 1.40 3.27
C ASP A 25 21.12 0.14 3.83
N SER A 26 21.81 -0.58 4.71
CA SER A 26 21.27 -1.81 5.32
C SER A 26 20.05 -1.54 6.21
N THR A 27 20.01 -0.38 6.87
CA THR A 27 18.94 0.02 7.77
C THR A 27 17.71 0.46 6.99
N ILE A 28 17.90 1.29 5.96
CA ILE A 28 16.84 1.71 5.04
C ILE A 28 16.22 0.48 4.35
N ASN A 29 17.04 -0.44 3.84
CA ASN A 29 16.55 -1.68 3.24
C ASN A 29 15.73 -2.55 4.20
N LYS A 30 16.14 -2.64 5.48
CA LYS A 30 15.37 -3.38 6.49
C LYS A 30 14.02 -2.72 6.76
N ILE A 31 13.99 -1.38 6.87
CA ILE A 31 12.75 -0.63 7.09
C ILE A 31 11.77 -0.89 5.93
N PHE A 32 12.22 -0.75 4.68
CA PHE A 32 11.35 -1.02 3.52
C PHE A 32 10.89 -2.47 3.43
N LYS A 33 11.73 -3.45 3.77
CA LYS A 33 11.32 -4.87 3.81
C LYS A 33 10.23 -5.12 4.84
N VAL A 34 10.32 -4.48 6.01
CA VAL A 34 9.29 -4.57 7.05
C VAL A 34 7.99 -3.93 6.56
N GLU A 35 8.07 -2.73 6.00
CA GLU A 35 6.91 -2.01 5.45
C GLU A 35 6.21 -2.82 4.35
N LEU A 36 6.97 -3.33 3.36
CA LEU A 36 6.46 -4.21 2.31
C LEU A 36 5.74 -5.43 2.88
N SER A 37 6.29 -6.03 3.93
CA SER A 37 5.70 -7.20 4.57
C SER A 37 4.39 -6.88 5.30
N MET A 38 4.29 -5.67 5.87
CA MET A 38 3.05 -5.18 6.51
C MET A 38 1.98 -4.90 5.46
N VAL A 39 2.30 -4.13 4.42
CA VAL A 39 1.37 -3.80 3.33
C VAL A 39 0.85 -5.07 2.65
N LYS A 40 1.74 -6.02 2.30
CA LYS A 40 1.34 -7.29 1.68
C LYS A 40 0.41 -8.13 2.57
N ARG A 41 0.62 -8.10 3.89
CA ARG A 41 -0.25 -8.78 4.85
C ARG A 41 -1.63 -8.15 4.91
N GLU A 42 -1.69 -6.82 4.90
CA GLU A 42 -2.94 -6.08 4.93
C GLU A 42 -3.75 -6.28 3.64
N ILE A 43 -3.09 -6.23 2.48
CA ILE A 43 -3.70 -6.56 1.18
C ILE A 43 -4.35 -7.93 1.24
N LYS A 44 -3.63 -8.96 1.70
CA LYS A 44 -4.17 -10.32 1.79
C LYS A 44 -5.40 -10.43 2.70
N ASN A 45 -5.42 -9.66 3.80
CA ASN A 45 -6.58 -9.63 4.70
C ASN A 45 -7.79 -9.01 4.01
N ILE A 46 -7.59 -7.88 3.31
CA ILE A 46 -8.65 -7.19 2.58
C ILE A 46 -9.15 -8.01 1.39
N GLU A 47 -8.27 -8.71 0.66
CA GLU A 47 -8.67 -9.65 -0.41
C GLU A 47 -9.62 -10.72 0.12
N GLY A 48 -9.37 -11.25 1.32
CA GLY A 48 -10.30 -12.17 1.98
C GLY A 48 -11.67 -11.54 2.23
N LYS A 49 -11.72 -10.27 2.67
CA LYS A 49 -12.96 -9.53 2.89
C LYS A 49 -13.68 -9.18 1.61
N LEU A 50 -12.97 -8.81 0.55
CA LEU A 50 -13.53 -8.58 -0.77
C LEU A 50 -14.15 -9.87 -1.31
N SER A 51 -13.47 -11.01 -1.18
CA SER A 51 -13.98 -12.30 -1.62
C SER A 51 -15.29 -12.70 -0.92
N GLU A 52 -15.47 -12.38 0.37
CA GLU A 52 -16.74 -12.58 1.08
C GLU A 52 -17.89 -11.82 0.39
N PHE A 53 -17.67 -10.56 0.01
CA PHE A 53 -18.67 -9.76 -0.71
C PHE A 53 -18.90 -10.22 -2.14
N GLU A 54 -17.85 -10.56 -2.87
CA GLU A 54 -17.94 -11.03 -4.24
C GLU A 54 -18.77 -12.32 -4.33
N ASN A 55 -18.56 -13.22 -3.38
CA ASN A 55 -19.32 -14.46 -3.28
C ASN A 55 -20.79 -14.24 -2.87
N TYR A 56 -21.06 -13.26 -2.00
CA TYR A 56 -22.41 -12.94 -1.55
C TYR A 56 -23.23 -12.26 -2.65
N TYR A 57 -22.68 -11.21 -3.28
CA TYR A 57 -23.36 -10.41 -4.30
C TYR A 57 -23.17 -10.94 -5.74
N LYS A 58 -22.37 -12.00 -5.93
CA LYS A 58 -22.08 -12.61 -7.24
C LYS A 58 -21.56 -11.60 -8.28
N MET A 59 -20.70 -10.70 -7.83
CA MET A 59 -20.13 -9.62 -8.64
C MET A 59 -18.68 -9.38 -8.20
N SER A 60 -17.75 -9.16 -9.12
CA SER A 60 -16.36 -8.82 -8.74
C SER A 60 -16.30 -7.44 -8.07
N SER A 61 -15.33 -7.24 -7.18
CA SER A 61 -15.14 -5.96 -6.49
C SER A 61 -14.81 -4.82 -7.45
N ASP A 62 -14.11 -5.11 -8.56
CA ASP A 62 -13.82 -4.11 -9.60
C ASP A 62 -15.11 -3.65 -10.29
N THR A 63 -15.97 -4.59 -10.72
CA THR A 63 -17.26 -4.26 -11.34
C THR A 63 -18.17 -3.51 -10.37
N PHE A 64 -18.17 -3.92 -9.10
CA PHE A 64 -18.91 -3.24 -8.04
C PHE A 64 -18.44 -1.80 -7.87
N TYR A 65 -17.12 -1.59 -7.80
CA TYR A 65 -16.51 -0.27 -7.59
C TYR A 65 -16.84 0.72 -8.70
N GLU A 66 -16.79 0.28 -9.96
CA GLU A 66 -17.20 1.09 -11.11
C GLU A 66 -18.69 1.48 -11.00
N LYS A 67 -19.58 0.50 -10.81
CA LYS A 67 -21.02 0.75 -10.70
C LYS A 67 -21.39 1.64 -9.52
N PHE A 68 -20.72 1.50 -8.38
CA PHE A 68 -20.94 2.32 -7.19
C PHE A 68 -20.55 3.77 -7.45
N ASN A 69 -19.38 4.01 -8.08
CA ASN A 69 -18.94 5.36 -8.45
C ASN A 69 -19.80 6.01 -9.53
N GLU A 70 -20.43 5.23 -10.40
CA GLU A 70 -21.41 5.71 -11.38
C GLU A 70 -22.79 6.02 -10.78
N GLY A 71 -22.99 5.79 -9.47
CA GLY A 71 -24.28 5.96 -8.81
C GLY A 71 -25.33 4.93 -9.22
N LYS A 72 -24.91 3.80 -9.81
CA LYS A 72 -25.80 2.70 -10.25
C LYS A 72 -26.06 1.68 -9.15
N MET A 73 -25.47 1.85 -7.98
CA MET A 73 -25.70 1.02 -6.79
C MET A 73 -26.59 1.76 -5.80
N GLY A 74 -27.38 0.99 -5.04
CA GLY A 74 -28.21 1.54 -3.96
C GLY A 74 -27.38 2.01 -2.76
N ASP A 75 -28.08 2.41 -1.70
CA ASP A 75 -27.52 2.90 -0.43
C ASP A 75 -27.42 1.82 0.65
N ASP A 76 -27.38 0.55 0.26
CA ASP A 76 -27.25 -0.55 1.21
C ASP A 76 -25.96 -0.43 2.03
N ARG A 77 -26.06 -0.68 3.33
CA ARG A 77 -24.91 -0.61 4.24
C ARG A 77 -23.78 -1.57 3.84
N GLY A 78 -24.12 -2.70 3.21
CA GLY A 78 -23.15 -3.64 2.66
C GLY A 78 -22.35 -3.04 1.51
N TYR A 79 -22.97 -2.23 0.64
CA TYR A 79 -22.26 -1.55 -0.45
C TYR A 79 -21.27 -0.50 0.06
N ILE A 80 -21.65 0.30 1.07
CA ILE A 80 -20.73 1.27 1.69
C ILE A 80 -19.50 0.56 2.27
N LYS A 81 -19.73 -0.57 2.97
CA LYS A 81 -18.65 -1.36 3.56
C LYS A 81 -17.76 -2.00 2.49
N TRP A 82 -18.36 -2.55 1.43
CA TRP A 82 -17.63 -3.14 0.32
C TRP A 82 -16.79 -2.08 -0.42
N PHE A 83 -17.35 -0.91 -0.66
CA PHE A 83 -16.64 0.23 -1.25
C PHE A 83 -15.43 0.62 -0.42
N ALA A 84 -15.59 0.76 0.90
CA ALA A 84 -14.48 1.10 1.79
C ALA A 84 -13.33 0.06 1.72
N TYR A 85 -13.65 -1.23 1.67
CA TYR A 85 -12.62 -2.26 1.49
C TYR A 85 -11.92 -2.16 0.14
N LYS A 86 -12.67 -1.93 -0.94
CA LYS A 86 -12.08 -1.85 -2.29
C LYS A 86 -11.25 -0.59 -2.47
N ASP A 87 -11.70 0.54 -1.95
CA ASP A 87 -10.91 1.78 -1.90
C ASP A 87 -9.61 1.59 -1.09
N THR A 88 -9.70 0.93 0.07
CA THR A 88 -8.50 0.61 0.88
C THR A 88 -7.55 -0.32 0.14
N TYR A 89 -8.06 -1.36 -0.53
CA TYR A 89 -7.25 -2.25 -1.37
C TYR A 89 -6.49 -1.48 -2.45
N ASN A 90 -7.17 -0.59 -3.17
CA ASN A 90 -6.56 0.20 -4.24
C ASN A 90 -5.42 1.07 -3.68
N LYS A 91 -5.64 1.77 -2.57
CA LYS A 91 -4.61 2.58 -1.89
C LYS A 91 -3.39 1.77 -1.42
N LEU A 92 -3.63 0.57 -0.90
CA LEU A 92 -2.55 -0.32 -0.50
C LEU A 92 -1.77 -0.86 -1.69
N MET A 93 -2.43 -1.14 -2.81
CA MET A 93 -1.76 -1.53 -4.05
C MET A 93 -0.92 -0.39 -4.63
N GLU A 94 -1.42 0.85 -4.61
CA GLU A 94 -0.63 2.04 -4.98
C GLU A 94 0.61 2.18 -4.08
N SER A 95 0.43 2.10 -2.76
CA SER A 95 1.53 2.16 -1.79
C SER A 95 2.56 1.05 -2.01
N LEU A 96 2.10 -0.18 -2.31
CA LEU A 96 2.95 -1.31 -2.62
C LEU A 96 3.81 -1.03 -3.86
N MET A 97 3.19 -0.53 -4.94
CA MET A 97 3.92 -0.19 -6.17
C MET A 97 4.96 0.90 -5.95
N GLU A 98 4.68 1.90 -5.12
CA GLU A 98 5.64 2.95 -4.78
C GLU A 98 6.85 2.41 -4.01
N ILE A 99 6.61 1.56 -3.00
CA ILE A 99 7.71 0.98 -2.22
C ILE A 99 8.54 0.00 -3.07
N GLU A 100 7.90 -0.81 -3.92
CA GLU A 100 8.63 -1.73 -4.80
C GLU A 100 9.53 -1.01 -5.81
N LYS A 101 9.11 0.17 -6.31
CA LYS A 101 9.98 1.02 -7.15
C LYS A 101 11.22 1.49 -6.42
N ILE A 102 11.13 1.79 -5.12
CA ILE A 102 12.26 2.26 -4.30
C ILE A 102 13.21 1.11 -3.96
N VAL A 103 12.68 -0.09 -3.70
CA VAL A 103 13.50 -1.25 -3.32
C VAL A 103 14.21 -1.90 -4.52
N HIS A 104 13.68 -1.73 -5.74
CA HIS A 104 14.27 -2.28 -6.97
C HIS A 104 15.02 -1.25 -7.84
N ALA A 105 15.08 0.02 -7.42
CA ALA A 105 15.92 1.06 -8.03
C ALA A 105 17.37 0.94 -7.56
#